data_AF-A0A533TWG9-F1
#
_entry.id   AF-A0A533TWG9-F1
#
_cell.length_a   1.000
_cell.length_b   1.000
_cell.length_c   1.000
_cell.angle_alpha   90.00
_cell.angle_beta   90.00
_cell.angle_gamma   90.00
#
_symmetry.space_group_name_H-M   'P 1'
#
loop_
_entity.id
_entity.type
_entity.pdbx_description
1 polymer ?
#
loop_
_entity_poly.entity_id
_entity_poly.type
_entity_poly.pdbx_seq_one_letter_code
_entity_poly.pdbx_strand_id
1 'polypeptide(L)'
;MGRTKQEWLEEVESHIPPKNRIVDRNRAITAQYASWYLQKPELFKWAGMAAFASRQVGLALAVAELMHTPGGFSRRDESAEEGFSLDPGKLFRQAVNTLLYIPSMMHSFAARQLLLADLDEIRRGNNGIFYDIAWAHAAYLEEGIAGIERNCGPEEEEYMLEGFRRIDQGSRILLETGGEEEARNMIREGNILLLKHEQIRTLQPIFDAISPIGKIVVSFGSELDFPEPASKPSFFTHAGYLETLTGAKSVTDPVHRWKWIEEQVLPSWEKADRSFREHSAIRKDLEAFASFEPAMMHHVTTFARRLLDIPGID
;
A
#
# COMPACT_ATOMS: atom_id res chain seq x y z
N MET A 1 -11.28 30.08 -17.48
CA MET A 1 -10.54 28.90 -17.96
C MET A 1 -10.16 28.11 -16.72
N GLY A 2 -10.45 26.80 -16.67
CA GLY A 2 -10.00 25.95 -15.56
C GLY A 2 -8.57 25.44 -15.80
N ARG A 3 -7.93 24.91 -14.76
CA ARG A 3 -6.56 24.38 -14.86
C ARG A 3 -6.51 23.16 -15.78
N THR A 4 -5.41 23.02 -16.51
CA THR A 4 -5.06 21.85 -17.31
C THR A 4 -4.53 20.71 -16.43
N LYS A 5 -4.57 19.48 -16.94
CA LYS A 5 -4.04 18.30 -16.26
C LYS A 5 -2.57 18.48 -15.86
N GLN A 6 -1.79 19.12 -16.72
CA GLN A 6 -0.38 19.39 -16.48
C GLN A 6 -0.17 20.37 -15.32
N GLU A 7 -0.98 21.43 -15.23
CA GLU A 7 -0.92 22.38 -14.11
C GLU A 7 -1.31 21.71 -12.78
N TRP A 8 -2.33 20.84 -12.79
CA TRP A 8 -2.70 20.04 -11.61
C TRP A 8 -1.57 19.09 -11.18
N LEU A 9 -0.94 18.41 -12.14
CA LEU A 9 0.19 17.53 -11.90
C LEU A 9 1.39 18.28 -11.30
N GLU A 10 1.72 19.44 -11.85
CA GLU A 10 2.81 20.29 -11.36
C GLU A 10 2.54 20.78 -9.93
N GLU A 11 1.30 21.17 -9.65
CA GLU A 11 0.89 21.59 -8.31
C GLU A 11 1.04 20.45 -7.29
N VAL A 12 0.47 19.27 -7.56
CA VAL A 12 0.57 18.14 -6.62
C VAL A 12 2.02 17.67 -6.46
N GLU A 13 2.79 17.63 -7.55
CA GLU A 13 4.19 17.22 -7.52
C GLU A 13 5.08 18.22 -6.77
N SER A 14 4.75 19.52 -6.77
CA SER A 14 5.51 20.56 -6.05
C SER A 14 5.58 20.33 -4.53
N HIS A 15 4.62 19.59 -3.98
CA HIS A 15 4.53 19.24 -2.56
C HIS A 15 5.19 17.90 -2.22
N ILE A 16 5.69 17.17 -3.21
CA ILE A 16 6.25 15.83 -3.05
C ILE A 16 7.78 15.87 -3.23
N PRO A 17 8.57 15.28 -2.31
CA PRO A 17 10.02 15.20 -2.44
C PRO A 17 10.47 14.56 -3.77
N PRO A 18 11.64 14.93 -4.31
CA PRO A 18 12.12 14.40 -5.59
C PRO A 18 12.33 12.88 -5.55
N LYS A 19 12.26 12.24 -6.73
CA LYS A 19 12.29 10.76 -6.89
C LYS A 19 13.53 10.06 -6.32
N ASN A 20 14.63 10.78 -6.10
CA ASN A 20 15.85 10.23 -5.47
C ASN A 20 15.78 10.16 -3.93
N ARG A 21 14.85 10.87 -3.28
CA ARG A 21 14.58 10.76 -1.85
C ARG A 21 13.51 9.70 -1.59
N ILE A 22 13.87 8.43 -1.80
CA ILE A 22 12.93 7.29 -1.90
C ILE A 22 11.95 7.21 -0.71
N VAL A 23 12.49 7.11 0.52
CA VAL A 23 11.66 6.93 1.72
C VAL A 23 10.84 8.17 2.04
N ASP A 24 11.45 9.36 1.93
CA ASP A 24 10.75 10.62 2.18
C ASP A 24 9.63 10.87 1.17
N ARG A 25 9.87 10.56 -0.11
CA ARG A 25 8.88 10.66 -1.16
C ARG A 25 7.70 9.73 -0.92
N ASN A 26 7.96 8.46 -0.57
CA ASN A 26 6.89 7.52 -0.23
C ASN A 26 6.08 8.01 0.97
N ARG A 27 6.75 8.53 2.02
CA ARG A 27 6.06 9.12 3.18
C ARG A 27 5.15 10.27 2.77
N ALA A 28 5.62 11.18 1.92
CA ALA A 28 4.81 12.30 1.44
C ALA A 28 3.59 11.84 0.61
N ILE A 29 3.76 10.84 -0.25
CA ILE A 29 2.65 10.23 -0.99
C ILE A 29 1.62 9.61 -0.04
N THR A 30 2.09 8.82 0.95
CA THR A 30 1.22 8.24 2.00
C THR A 30 0.46 9.33 2.76
N ALA A 31 1.15 10.41 3.15
CA ALA A 31 0.56 11.54 3.86
C ALA A 31 -0.50 12.26 3.03
N GLN A 32 -0.26 12.41 1.73
CA GLN A 32 -1.20 13.05 0.81
C GLN A 32 -2.49 12.23 0.66
N TYR A 33 -2.37 10.91 0.49
CA TYR A 33 -3.53 10.01 0.49
C TYR A 33 -4.35 10.10 1.78
N ALA A 34 -3.68 10.08 2.93
CA ALA A 34 -4.32 10.22 4.22
C ALA A 34 -5.02 11.59 4.38
N SER A 35 -4.37 12.67 3.93
CA SER A 35 -4.94 14.03 3.95
C SER A 35 -6.22 14.13 3.11
N TRP A 36 -6.25 13.57 1.90
CA TRP A 36 -7.46 13.55 1.09
C TRP A 36 -8.59 12.82 1.80
N TYR A 37 -8.34 11.63 2.33
CA TYR A 37 -9.35 10.91 3.10
C TYR A 37 -9.83 11.73 4.30
N LEU A 38 -8.94 12.36 5.08
CA LEU A 38 -9.34 13.16 6.25
C LEU A 38 -10.15 14.42 5.89
N GLN A 39 -9.93 15.00 4.70
CA GLN A 39 -10.70 16.15 4.21
C GLN A 39 -12.13 15.78 3.80
N LYS A 40 -12.31 14.60 3.18
CA LYS A 40 -13.59 14.10 2.67
C LYS A 40 -13.77 12.60 2.96
N PRO A 41 -13.83 12.19 4.24
CA PRO A 41 -13.87 10.78 4.61
C PRO A 41 -15.10 10.08 4.07
N GLU A 42 -16.20 10.80 3.85
CA GLU A 42 -17.43 10.33 3.23
C GLU A 42 -17.27 10.01 1.74
N LEU A 43 -16.32 10.63 1.03
CA LEU A 43 -16.15 10.50 -0.43
C LEU A 43 -14.93 9.67 -0.83
N PHE A 44 -13.75 9.92 -0.24
CA PHE A 44 -12.47 9.45 -0.80
C PHE A 44 -11.98 8.13 -0.19
N LYS A 45 -12.82 7.09 -0.26
CA LYS A 45 -12.55 5.76 0.30
C LYS A 45 -11.29 5.10 -0.29
N TRP A 46 -11.04 5.30 -1.58
CA TRP A 46 -9.84 4.84 -2.28
C TRP A 46 -8.59 5.46 -1.66
N ALA A 47 -8.58 6.77 -1.40
CA ALA A 47 -7.41 7.46 -0.84
C ALA A 47 -7.05 6.93 0.56
N GLY A 48 -8.06 6.65 1.40
CA GLY A 48 -7.82 6.06 2.72
C GLY A 48 -7.15 4.68 2.62
N MET A 49 -7.67 3.81 1.75
CA MET A 49 -7.10 2.49 1.50
C MET A 49 -5.68 2.57 0.89
N ALA A 50 -5.47 3.49 -0.06
CA ALA A 50 -4.18 3.75 -0.69
C ALA A 50 -3.12 4.23 0.33
N ALA A 51 -3.52 4.98 1.35
CA ALA A 51 -2.60 5.39 2.42
C ALA A 51 -2.03 4.18 3.19
N PHE A 52 -2.87 3.20 3.55
CA PHE A 52 -2.42 1.97 4.21
C PHE A 52 -1.54 1.10 3.30
N ALA A 53 -1.91 0.94 2.03
CA ALA A 53 -1.09 0.21 1.07
C ALA A 53 0.28 0.88 0.85
N SER A 54 0.29 2.20 0.64
CA SER A 54 1.51 2.99 0.45
C SER A 54 2.41 2.98 1.69
N ARG A 55 1.83 2.94 2.90
CA ARG A 55 2.56 2.79 4.16
C ARG A 55 3.36 1.48 4.21
N GLN A 56 2.79 0.38 3.72
CA GLN A 56 3.47 -0.92 3.66
C GLN A 56 4.62 -0.91 2.66
N VAL A 57 4.41 -0.34 1.47
CA VAL A 57 5.50 -0.12 0.50
C VAL A 57 6.64 0.68 1.14
N GLY A 58 6.31 1.73 1.90
CA GLY A 58 7.29 2.53 2.63
C GLY A 58 8.12 1.75 3.67
N LEU A 59 7.55 0.73 4.32
CA LEU A 59 8.30 -0.16 5.22
C LEU A 59 9.30 -1.01 4.44
N ALA A 60 8.87 -1.60 3.32
CA ALA A 60 9.74 -2.39 2.47
C ALA A 60 10.91 -1.57 1.91
N LEU A 61 10.65 -0.33 1.46
CA LEU A 61 11.68 0.60 0.98
C LEU A 61 12.66 1.00 2.08
N ALA A 62 12.19 1.25 3.30
CA ALA A 62 13.06 1.57 4.44
C ALA A 62 13.97 0.39 4.82
N VAL A 63 13.45 -0.84 4.78
CA VAL A 63 14.27 -2.05 4.98
C VAL A 63 15.32 -2.18 3.88
N ALA A 64 14.96 -1.90 2.62
CA ALA A 64 15.89 -1.92 1.50
C ALA A 64 17.05 -0.91 1.67
N GLU A 65 16.73 0.32 2.07
CA GLU A 65 17.74 1.37 2.29
C GLU A 65 18.71 1.01 3.44
N LEU A 66 18.21 0.38 4.52
CA LEU A 66 19.05 -0.15 5.59
C LEU A 66 20.01 -1.26 5.09
N MET A 67 19.55 -2.13 4.18
CA MET A 67 20.39 -3.17 3.57
C MET A 67 21.46 -2.59 2.64
N HIS A 68 21.27 -1.38 2.09
CA HIS A 68 22.23 -0.68 1.27
C HIS A 68 23.32 0.06 2.06
N THR A 69 23.10 0.35 3.35
CA THR A 69 24.04 1.13 4.15
C THR A 69 25.16 0.23 4.69
N PRO A 70 26.44 0.43 4.31
CA PRO A 70 27.55 -0.35 4.87
C PRO A 70 27.63 -0.16 6.39
N GLY A 71 27.46 -1.24 7.16
CA GLY A 71 27.57 -1.22 8.62
C GLY A 71 26.27 -0.99 9.41
N GLY A 72 25.09 -0.99 8.76
CA GLY A 72 23.79 -0.69 9.39
C GLY A 72 23.36 -1.59 10.57
N PHE A 73 23.99 -2.75 10.77
CA PHE A 73 23.72 -3.65 11.90
C PHE A 73 24.72 -3.54 13.07
N SER A 74 25.76 -2.70 12.98
CA SER A 74 26.89 -2.74 13.93
C SER A 74 27.05 -1.53 14.83
N ARG A 75 25.96 -0.86 15.28
CA ARG A 75 26.13 0.15 16.34
C ARG A 75 24.97 0.25 17.34
N ARG A 76 25.35 0.03 18.62
CA ARG A 76 24.64 0.13 19.93
C ARG A 76 24.12 -1.21 20.49
N ASP A 77 24.51 -1.70 21.66
CA ASP A 77 25.37 -1.19 22.74
C ASP A 77 26.05 -2.37 23.47
N GLU A 78 27.33 -2.20 23.82
CA GLU A 78 28.01 -2.97 24.86
C GLU A 78 27.64 -2.36 26.23
N SER A 79 26.93 -3.11 27.08
CA SER A 79 27.20 -3.27 28.53
C SER A 79 25.97 -3.79 29.29
N ALA A 80 26.11 -5.02 29.82
CA ALA A 80 25.70 -5.49 31.16
C ALA A 80 25.37 -7.00 31.12
N GLU A 81 26.19 -7.78 31.84
CA GLU A 81 25.99 -9.20 32.13
C GLU A 81 24.86 -9.41 33.14
N GLU A 82 24.04 -10.47 32.97
CA GLU A 82 23.89 -11.59 33.92
C GLU A 82 22.75 -12.57 33.50
N GLY A 83 23.13 -13.81 33.18
CA GLY A 83 22.50 -15.07 33.61
C GLY A 83 21.08 -15.49 33.18
N PHE A 84 20.97 -16.27 32.07
CA PHE A 84 20.16 -17.51 32.02
C PHE A 84 20.57 -18.35 30.79
N SER A 85 20.98 -19.61 30.97
CA SER A 85 21.45 -20.45 29.86
C SER A 85 20.31 -21.18 29.15
N LEU A 86 20.05 -20.80 27.90
CA LEU A 86 19.46 -21.63 26.85
C LEU A 86 20.35 -21.43 25.63
N ASP A 87 21.07 -22.47 25.22
CA ASP A 87 22.05 -22.44 24.12
C ASP A 87 21.41 -21.90 22.82
N PRO A 88 21.61 -20.61 22.49
CA PRO A 88 20.95 -19.98 21.35
C PRO A 88 21.43 -20.57 20.03
N GLY A 89 22.62 -21.19 20.03
CA GLY A 89 23.27 -21.75 18.84
C GLY A 89 22.67 -23.08 18.38
N LYS A 90 21.84 -23.75 19.19
CA LYS A 90 21.11 -24.98 18.80
C LYS A 90 19.68 -24.70 18.33
N LEU A 91 18.98 -23.78 18.98
CA LEU A 91 17.67 -23.29 18.51
C LEU A 91 17.82 -22.51 17.19
N PHE A 92 18.88 -21.71 17.05
CA PHE A 92 19.24 -21.08 15.79
C PHE A 92 19.58 -22.11 14.70
N ARG A 93 20.29 -23.20 15.01
CA ARG A 93 20.59 -24.26 14.03
C ARG A 93 19.36 -25.08 13.61
N GLN A 94 18.40 -25.27 14.50
CA GLN A 94 17.19 -26.04 14.23
C GLN A 94 16.12 -25.19 13.52
N ALA A 95 16.01 -23.89 13.84
CA ALA A 95 15.20 -22.93 13.11
C ALA A 95 15.78 -22.63 11.71
N VAL A 96 17.11 -22.58 11.58
CA VAL A 96 17.78 -22.41 10.29
C VAL A 96 17.57 -23.63 9.40
N ASN A 97 17.47 -24.87 9.92
CA ASN A 97 17.35 -26.07 9.08
C ASN A 97 15.95 -26.32 8.48
N THR A 98 14.89 -25.73 9.04
CA THR A 98 13.54 -25.82 8.47
C THR A 98 13.26 -24.68 7.49
N LEU A 99 14.10 -23.64 7.51
CA LEU A 99 14.07 -22.50 6.60
C LEU A 99 14.86 -22.74 5.29
N LEU A 100 15.35 -23.96 5.01
CA LEU A 100 16.32 -24.27 3.94
C LEU A 100 15.73 -24.65 2.57
N TYR A 101 14.75 -23.90 2.05
CA TYR A 101 14.49 -23.89 0.60
C TYR A 101 14.53 -22.50 -0.05
N ILE A 102 14.72 -21.43 0.73
CA ILE A 102 14.90 -20.05 0.25
C ILE A 102 16.37 -19.54 0.41
N PRO A 103 17.15 -19.90 1.44
CA PRO A 103 18.50 -19.35 1.65
C PRO A 103 19.59 -19.76 0.66
N SER A 104 19.54 -20.92 -0.01
CA SER A 104 20.64 -21.26 -0.94
C SER A 104 20.68 -20.33 -2.17
N MET A 105 19.58 -19.65 -2.50
CA MET A 105 19.54 -18.60 -3.53
C MET A 105 19.87 -17.20 -2.98
N MET A 106 19.44 -16.85 -1.76
CA MET A 106 19.65 -15.51 -1.16
C MET A 106 21.11 -15.21 -0.77
N HIS A 107 21.98 -16.22 -0.75
CA HIS A 107 23.43 -16.03 -0.59
C HIS A 107 24.14 -15.64 -1.89
N SER A 108 23.46 -15.68 -3.04
CA SER A 108 24.03 -15.18 -4.29
C SER A 108 23.83 -13.67 -4.43
N PHE A 109 24.91 -12.96 -4.78
CA PHE A 109 24.88 -11.54 -5.13
C PHE A 109 23.84 -11.22 -6.22
N ALA A 110 23.60 -12.16 -7.15
CA ALA A 110 22.62 -12.05 -8.21
C ALA A 110 21.17 -12.01 -7.69
N ALA A 111 20.79 -12.89 -6.75
CA ALA A 111 19.44 -12.87 -6.18
C ALA A 111 19.17 -11.59 -5.39
N ARG A 112 20.17 -11.07 -4.66
CA ARG A 112 20.05 -9.78 -3.97
C ARG A 112 19.83 -8.63 -4.94
N GLN A 113 20.59 -8.57 -6.03
CA GLN A 113 20.40 -7.53 -7.05
C GLN A 113 19.04 -7.61 -7.74
N LEU A 114 18.55 -8.82 -8.03
CA LEU A 114 17.21 -9.01 -8.62
C LEU A 114 16.11 -8.50 -7.68
N LEU A 115 16.16 -8.85 -6.39
CA LEU A 115 15.18 -8.37 -5.41
C LEU A 115 15.22 -6.85 -5.23
N LEU A 116 16.40 -6.24 -5.32
CA LEU A 116 16.54 -4.78 -5.28
C LEU A 116 15.96 -4.12 -6.54
N ALA A 117 16.18 -4.71 -7.71
CA ALA A 117 15.56 -4.24 -8.95
C ALA A 117 14.02 -4.35 -8.88
N ASP A 118 13.51 -5.45 -8.32
CA ASP A 118 12.07 -5.64 -8.10
C ASP A 118 11.49 -4.61 -7.12
N LEU A 119 12.20 -4.27 -6.05
CA LEU A 119 11.81 -3.18 -5.13
C LEU A 119 11.80 -1.82 -5.82
N ASP A 120 12.71 -1.59 -6.76
CA ASP A 120 12.71 -0.40 -7.60
C ASP A 120 11.52 -0.35 -8.58
N GLU A 121 11.03 -1.50 -9.05
CA GLU A 121 9.76 -1.58 -9.79
C GLU A 121 8.58 -1.25 -8.88
N ILE A 122 8.50 -1.81 -7.67
CA ILE A 122 7.45 -1.48 -6.68
C ILE A 122 7.45 0.02 -6.34
N ARG A 123 8.64 0.61 -6.15
CA ARG A 123 8.81 2.05 -5.96
C ARG A 123 8.26 2.84 -7.15
N ARG A 124 8.57 2.41 -8.37
CA ARG A 124 8.04 3.04 -9.59
C ARG A 124 6.51 2.92 -9.64
N GLY A 125 5.95 1.78 -9.24
CA GLY A 125 4.50 1.59 -9.14
C GLY A 125 3.83 2.57 -8.19
N ASN A 126 4.31 2.72 -6.95
CA ASN A 126 3.70 3.67 -6.00
C ASN A 126 3.78 5.12 -6.50
N ASN A 127 4.88 5.51 -7.16
CA ASN A 127 4.98 6.83 -7.80
C ASN A 127 4.04 6.96 -9.01
N GLY A 128 3.88 5.89 -9.79
CA GLY A 128 3.00 5.82 -10.94
C GLY A 128 1.55 6.02 -10.53
N ILE A 129 1.08 5.30 -9.50
CA ILE A 129 -0.27 5.46 -8.94
C ILE A 129 -0.50 6.90 -8.51
N PHE A 130 0.44 7.49 -7.77
CA PHE A 130 0.29 8.88 -7.35
C PHE A 130 0.16 9.83 -8.54
N TYR A 131 1.06 9.74 -9.52
CA TYR A 131 1.03 10.59 -10.70
C TYR A 131 -0.26 10.41 -11.53
N ASP A 132 -0.76 9.17 -11.61
CA ASP A 132 -1.93 8.81 -12.38
C ASP A 132 -3.23 9.45 -11.85
N ILE A 133 -3.42 9.49 -10.52
CA ILE A 133 -4.71 9.85 -9.91
C ILE A 133 -4.68 11.08 -9.00
N ALA A 134 -3.51 11.60 -8.63
CA ALA A 134 -3.38 12.74 -7.70
C ALA A 134 -4.02 14.01 -8.26
N TRP A 135 -3.79 14.29 -9.55
CA TRP A 135 -4.34 15.45 -10.23
C TRP A 135 -5.88 15.43 -10.20
N ALA A 136 -6.50 14.26 -10.30
CA ALA A 136 -7.95 14.11 -10.31
C ALA A 136 -8.56 14.40 -8.94
N HIS A 137 -7.90 13.97 -7.85
CA HIS A 137 -8.31 14.32 -6.48
C HIS A 137 -8.19 15.83 -6.23
N ALA A 138 -7.09 16.45 -6.66
CA ALA A 138 -6.89 17.90 -6.54
C ALA A 138 -7.94 18.68 -7.33
N ALA A 139 -8.17 18.29 -8.60
CA ALA A 139 -9.19 18.88 -9.45
C ALA A 139 -10.61 18.71 -8.87
N TYR A 140 -10.93 17.56 -8.29
CA TYR A 140 -12.23 17.35 -7.63
C TYR A 140 -12.43 18.29 -6.44
N LEU A 141 -11.40 18.45 -5.60
CA LEU A 141 -11.48 19.26 -4.40
C LEU A 141 -11.69 20.75 -4.71
N GLU A 142 -11.10 21.25 -5.79
CA GLU A 142 -11.18 22.67 -6.16
C GLU A 142 -12.30 22.98 -7.16
N GLU A 143 -12.47 22.16 -8.20
CA GLU A 143 -13.39 22.39 -9.32
C GLU A 143 -14.56 21.39 -9.38
N GLY A 144 -14.61 20.40 -8.48
CA GLY A 144 -15.59 19.31 -8.53
C GLY A 144 -15.39 18.40 -9.75
N ILE A 145 -16.45 17.68 -10.13
CA ILE A 145 -16.39 16.76 -11.28
C ILE A 145 -16.03 17.46 -12.60
N ALA A 146 -16.38 18.74 -12.76
CA ALA A 146 -16.09 19.51 -13.96
C ALA A 146 -14.58 19.69 -14.20
N GLY A 147 -13.78 19.78 -13.13
CA GLY A 147 -12.32 19.84 -13.23
C GLY A 147 -11.71 18.55 -13.79
N ILE A 148 -12.29 17.41 -13.44
CA ILE A 148 -11.86 16.09 -13.92
C ILE A 148 -12.31 15.88 -15.36
N GLU A 149 -13.59 16.12 -15.67
CA GLU A 149 -14.16 15.95 -17.02
C GLU A 149 -13.42 16.75 -18.08
N ARG A 150 -12.92 17.94 -17.72
CA ARG A 150 -12.13 18.79 -18.62
C ARG A 150 -10.77 18.19 -18.98
N ASN A 151 -10.22 17.34 -18.11
CA ASN A 151 -8.82 16.94 -18.13
C ASN A 151 -8.61 15.43 -18.37
N CYS A 152 -9.65 14.62 -18.21
CA CYS A 152 -9.61 13.19 -18.58
C CYS A 152 -9.50 13.00 -20.09
N GLY A 153 -8.63 12.08 -20.49
CA GLY A 153 -8.58 11.49 -21.82
C GLY A 153 -9.27 10.11 -21.89
N PRO A 154 -9.23 9.46 -23.06
CA PRO A 154 -9.91 8.18 -23.29
C PRO A 154 -9.45 7.04 -22.37
N GLU A 155 -8.19 7.05 -21.93
CA GLU A 155 -7.63 6.00 -21.06
C GLU A 155 -8.17 6.07 -19.62
N GLU A 156 -8.56 7.25 -19.16
CA GLU A 156 -9.10 7.48 -17.82
C GLU A 156 -10.63 7.32 -17.76
N GLU A 157 -11.30 7.38 -18.92
CA GLU A 157 -12.76 7.48 -19.01
C GLU A 157 -13.49 6.27 -18.39
N GLU A 158 -13.06 5.05 -18.73
CA GLU A 158 -13.74 3.80 -18.36
C GLU A 158 -13.89 3.61 -16.84
N TYR A 159 -12.84 3.95 -16.08
CA TYR A 159 -12.78 3.67 -14.64
C TYR A 159 -12.57 4.90 -13.78
N MET A 160 -11.61 5.77 -14.12
CA MET A 160 -11.29 6.92 -13.28
C MET A 160 -12.39 7.97 -13.35
N LEU A 161 -12.76 8.39 -14.57
CA LEU A 161 -13.81 9.39 -14.73
C LEU A 161 -15.17 8.89 -14.25
N GLU A 162 -15.56 7.67 -14.66
CA GLU A 162 -16.82 7.07 -14.17
C GLU A 162 -16.80 6.89 -12.65
N GLY A 163 -15.66 6.52 -12.07
CA GLY A 163 -15.48 6.44 -10.62
C GLY A 163 -15.77 7.76 -9.91
N PHE A 164 -15.19 8.86 -10.39
CA PHE A 164 -15.46 10.19 -9.85
C PHE A 164 -16.89 10.67 -10.12
N ARG A 165 -17.49 10.35 -11.28
CA ARG A 165 -18.91 10.66 -11.56
C ARG A 165 -19.84 9.99 -10.56
N ARG A 166 -19.61 8.72 -10.23
CA ARG A 166 -20.36 7.96 -9.21
C ARG A 166 -20.21 8.57 -7.82
N ILE A 167 -18.98 8.94 -7.44
CA ILE A 167 -18.71 9.64 -6.18
C ILE A 167 -19.45 10.98 -6.12
N ASP A 168 -19.42 11.75 -7.20
CA ASP A 168 -20.08 13.05 -7.29
C ASP A 168 -21.60 12.95 -7.22
N GLN A 169 -22.19 12.00 -7.95
CA GLN A 169 -23.63 11.72 -7.90
C GLN A 169 -24.07 11.32 -6.49
N GLY A 170 -23.36 10.40 -5.85
CA GLY A 170 -23.63 10.02 -4.47
C GLY A 170 -23.48 11.21 -3.50
N SER A 171 -22.47 12.06 -3.68
CA SER A 171 -22.31 13.28 -2.89
C SER A 171 -23.51 14.23 -3.03
N ARG A 172 -24.08 14.38 -4.22
CA ARG A 172 -25.28 15.21 -4.45
C ARG A 172 -26.51 14.62 -3.77
N ILE A 173 -26.70 13.31 -3.85
CA ILE A 173 -27.82 12.60 -3.18
C ILE A 173 -27.75 12.79 -1.66
N LEU A 174 -26.55 12.70 -1.06
CA LEU A 174 -26.37 12.99 0.38
C LEU A 174 -26.82 14.40 0.76
N LEU A 175 -26.56 15.39 -0.11
CA LEU A 175 -26.90 16.80 0.15
C LEU A 175 -28.38 17.11 -0.09
N GLU A 176 -29.01 16.47 -1.08
CA GLU A 176 -30.34 16.87 -1.58
C GLU A 176 -31.50 16.07 -0.98
N THR A 177 -31.37 14.75 -0.84
CA THR A 177 -32.53 13.87 -0.58
C THR A 177 -32.45 13.12 0.75
N GLY A 178 -31.29 13.11 1.41
CA GLY A 178 -31.06 12.30 2.61
C GLY A 178 -31.08 10.79 2.35
N GLY A 179 -31.02 10.36 1.07
CA GLY A 179 -30.95 8.97 0.63
C GLY A 179 -29.62 8.31 0.98
N GLU A 180 -29.39 8.10 2.27
CA GLU A 180 -28.07 7.79 2.82
C GLU A 180 -27.49 6.46 2.31
N GLU A 181 -28.32 5.42 2.16
CA GLU A 181 -27.85 4.11 1.68
C GLU A 181 -27.51 4.12 0.20
N GLU A 182 -28.39 4.67 -0.64
CA GLU A 182 -28.17 4.76 -2.09
C GLU A 182 -26.92 5.57 -2.40
N ALA A 183 -26.77 6.72 -1.76
CA ALA A 183 -25.60 7.57 -1.94
C ALA A 183 -24.30 6.90 -1.48
N ARG A 184 -24.31 6.24 -0.31
CA ARG A 184 -23.15 5.49 0.19
C ARG A 184 -22.77 4.36 -0.77
N ASN A 185 -23.74 3.69 -1.38
CA ASN A 185 -23.48 2.64 -2.38
C ASN A 185 -22.86 3.22 -3.65
N MET A 186 -23.37 4.33 -4.20
CA MET A 186 -22.75 4.98 -5.37
C MET A 186 -21.32 5.43 -5.09
N ILE A 187 -21.07 6.06 -3.93
CA ILE A 187 -19.72 6.48 -3.54
C ILE A 187 -18.80 5.27 -3.42
N ARG A 188 -19.26 4.18 -2.80
CA ARG A 188 -18.50 2.94 -2.69
C ARG A 188 -18.15 2.38 -4.06
N GLU A 189 -19.13 2.25 -4.95
CA GLU A 189 -18.91 1.77 -6.33
C GLU A 189 -17.90 2.63 -7.08
N GLY A 190 -18.01 3.96 -6.96
CA GLY A 190 -17.07 4.89 -7.58
C GLY A 190 -15.63 4.68 -7.11
N ASN A 191 -15.42 4.50 -5.80
CA ASN A 191 -14.08 4.21 -5.26
C ASN A 191 -13.56 2.83 -5.66
N ILE A 192 -14.44 1.83 -5.87
CA ILE A 192 -14.06 0.53 -6.42
C ILE A 192 -13.61 0.68 -7.88
N LEU A 193 -14.24 1.56 -8.66
CA LEU A 193 -13.79 1.87 -10.02
C LEU A 193 -12.41 2.54 -10.03
N LEU A 194 -12.16 3.48 -9.11
CA LEU A 194 -10.82 4.06 -8.93
C LEU A 194 -9.78 2.98 -8.60
N LEU A 195 -10.12 2.04 -7.70
CA LEU A 195 -9.26 0.89 -7.41
C LEU A 195 -9.05 0.00 -8.64
N LYS A 196 -10.08 -0.28 -9.44
CA LYS A 196 -9.93 -1.05 -10.69
C LYS A 196 -9.00 -0.35 -11.68
N HIS A 197 -9.13 0.97 -11.83
CA HIS A 197 -8.23 1.77 -12.66
C HIS A 197 -6.77 1.54 -12.25
N GLU A 198 -6.48 1.76 -10.96
CA GLU A 198 -5.15 1.55 -10.39
C GLU A 198 -4.64 0.12 -10.64
N GLN A 199 -5.46 -0.88 -10.31
CA GLN A 199 -5.05 -2.28 -10.31
C GLN A 199 -4.84 -2.86 -11.71
N ILE A 200 -5.59 -2.39 -12.71
CA ILE A 200 -5.55 -2.89 -14.09
C ILE A 200 -4.62 -2.06 -14.98
N ARG A 201 -4.72 -0.72 -14.91
CA ARG A 201 -4.01 0.19 -15.83
C ARG A 201 -2.63 0.55 -15.31
N THR A 202 -2.53 0.81 -14.00
CA THR A 202 -1.34 1.45 -13.42
C THR A 202 -0.37 0.43 -12.83
N LEU A 203 -0.89 -0.56 -12.10
CA LEU A 203 -0.06 -1.55 -11.41
C LEU A 203 0.32 -2.76 -12.25
N GLN A 204 -0.52 -3.19 -13.20
CA GLN A 204 -0.23 -4.43 -13.94
C GLN A 204 1.11 -4.37 -14.70
N PRO A 205 1.48 -3.29 -15.40
CA PRO A 205 2.79 -3.19 -16.06
C PRO A 205 3.97 -3.32 -15.09
N ILE A 206 3.80 -2.84 -13.85
CA ILE A 206 4.81 -2.96 -12.78
C ILE A 206 4.94 -4.42 -12.36
N PHE A 207 3.81 -5.08 -12.10
CA PHE A 207 3.78 -6.49 -11.72
C PHE A 207 4.33 -7.42 -12.81
N ASP A 208 4.14 -7.07 -14.09
CA ASP A 208 4.69 -7.81 -15.21
C ASP A 208 6.23 -7.71 -15.27
N ALA A 209 6.80 -6.57 -14.85
CA ALA A 209 8.24 -6.32 -14.83
C ALA A 209 8.99 -7.00 -13.67
N ILE A 210 8.30 -7.42 -12.61
CA ILE A 210 8.89 -8.09 -11.45
C ILE A 210 9.41 -9.49 -11.83
N SER A 211 10.59 -9.84 -11.34
CA SER A 211 11.20 -11.16 -11.54
C SER A 211 10.35 -12.29 -10.95
N PRO A 212 10.46 -13.55 -11.44
CA PRO A 212 9.70 -14.67 -10.88
C PRO A 212 9.86 -14.86 -9.36
N ILE A 213 11.07 -14.66 -8.84
CA ILE A 213 11.35 -14.74 -7.40
C ILE A 213 10.71 -13.55 -6.68
N GLY A 214 10.81 -12.35 -7.25
CA GLY A 214 10.14 -11.15 -6.73
C GLY A 214 8.63 -11.33 -6.64
N LYS A 215 7.99 -11.99 -7.61
CA LYS A 215 6.55 -12.27 -7.59
C LYS A 215 6.13 -13.11 -6.38
N ILE A 216 6.95 -14.10 -6.00
CA ILE A 216 6.72 -14.90 -4.78
C ILE A 216 6.88 -14.02 -3.54
N VAL A 217 7.98 -13.25 -3.45
CA VAL A 217 8.27 -12.37 -2.31
C VAL A 217 7.16 -11.33 -2.11
N VAL A 218 6.74 -10.66 -3.18
CA VAL A 218 5.67 -9.66 -3.15
C VAL A 218 4.33 -10.30 -2.77
N SER A 219 4.07 -11.54 -3.17
CA SER A 219 2.84 -12.26 -2.78
C SER A 219 2.80 -12.58 -1.28
N PHE A 220 3.92 -12.96 -0.67
CA PHE A 220 4.02 -13.13 0.78
C PHE A 220 3.99 -11.80 1.54
N GLY A 221 4.56 -10.74 0.94
CA GLY A 221 4.58 -9.40 1.52
C GLY A 221 3.29 -8.59 1.33
N SER A 222 2.31 -9.11 0.59
CA SER A 222 1.03 -8.42 0.34
C SER A 222 0.05 -8.64 1.48
N GLU A 223 0.11 -7.74 2.45
CA GLU A 223 -0.81 -7.61 3.57
C GLU A 223 -1.42 -6.20 3.57
N LEU A 224 -2.49 -5.94 4.32
CA LEU A 224 -2.85 -4.58 4.71
C LEU A 224 -3.12 -4.55 6.21
N ASP A 225 -2.56 -3.56 6.91
CA ASP A 225 -2.69 -3.44 8.36
C ASP A 225 -3.75 -2.37 8.67
N PHE A 226 -5.01 -2.71 8.42
CA PHE A 226 -6.13 -1.87 8.82
C PHE A 226 -6.38 -2.02 10.32
N PRO A 227 -6.69 -0.93 11.04
CA PRO A 227 -6.94 -1.01 12.47
C PRO A 227 -8.29 -1.66 12.78
N GLU A 228 -8.41 -2.17 14.01
CA GLU A 228 -9.64 -2.75 14.54
C GLU A 228 -10.88 -1.85 14.29
N PRO A 229 -12.03 -2.42 13.90
CA PRO A 229 -12.41 -3.84 13.94
C PRO A 229 -12.08 -4.63 12.66
N ALA A 230 -11.24 -4.08 11.78
CA ALA A 230 -10.90 -4.76 10.53
C ALA A 230 -9.92 -5.91 10.75
N SER A 231 -10.09 -6.98 9.98
CA SER A 231 -9.07 -8.01 9.83
C SER A 231 -7.91 -7.50 8.98
N LYS A 232 -6.74 -8.13 9.12
CA LYS A 232 -5.57 -7.88 8.26
C LYS A 232 -5.67 -8.79 7.03
N PRO A 233 -6.13 -8.29 5.86
CA PRO A 233 -6.15 -9.11 4.66
C PRO A 233 -4.71 -9.43 4.25
N SER A 234 -4.45 -10.71 3.95
CA SER A 234 -3.13 -11.20 3.58
C SER A 234 -3.27 -12.12 2.37
N PHE A 235 -2.53 -11.83 1.30
CA PHE A 235 -2.66 -12.59 0.07
C PHE A 235 -2.26 -14.06 0.26
N PHE A 236 -1.13 -14.34 0.91
CA PHE A 236 -0.70 -15.74 1.08
C PHE A 236 -1.64 -16.55 1.98
N THR A 237 -2.28 -15.90 2.97
CA THR A 237 -3.28 -16.55 3.84
C THR A 237 -4.56 -16.85 3.05
N HIS A 238 -4.94 -15.98 2.10
CA HIS A 238 -6.07 -16.19 1.20
C HIS A 238 -5.79 -17.25 0.13
N ALA A 239 -4.63 -17.15 -0.52
CA ALA A 239 -4.26 -17.96 -1.68
C ALA A 239 -3.85 -19.38 -1.28
N GLY A 240 -3.27 -19.54 -0.09
CA GLY A 240 -2.66 -20.77 0.40
C GLY A 240 -1.12 -20.69 0.34
N TYR A 241 -0.47 -21.19 1.39
CA TYR A 241 0.99 -21.11 1.54
C TYR A 241 1.73 -21.82 0.40
N LEU A 242 1.31 -23.05 0.06
CA LEU A 242 1.96 -23.86 -0.98
C LEU A 242 1.72 -23.28 -2.38
N GLU A 243 0.50 -22.81 -2.64
CA GLU A 243 0.12 -22.16 -3.89
C GLU A 243 0.93 -20.88 -4.12
N THR A 244 1.17 -20.12 -3.05
CA THR A 244 2.00 -18.90 -3.09
C THR A 244 3.48 -19.24 -3.28
N LEU A 245 4.00 -20.22 -2.53
CA LEU A 245 5.41 -20.63 -2.58
C LEU A 245 5.80 -21.21 -3.95
N THR A 246 4.90 -21.97 -4.56
CA THR A 246 5.11 -22.55 -5.91
C THR A 246 4.89 -21.54 -7.04
N GLY A 247 4.35 -20.36 -6.73
CA GLY A 247 3.93 -19.37 -7.73
C GLY A 247 2.66 -19.76 -8.49
N ALA A 248 1.98 -20.84 -8.10
CA ALA A 248 0.71 -21.25 -8.70
C ALA A 248 -0.39 -20.20 -8.49
N LYS A 249 -0.35 -19.47 -7.36
CA LYS A 249 -1.10 -18.23 -7.14
C LYS A 249 -0.14 -17.12 -6.79
N SER A 250 -0.37 -15.94 -7.35
CA SER A 250 0.48 -14.77 -7.16
C SER A 250 -0.36 -13.51 -7.10
N VAL A 251 -0.03 -12.59 -6.21
CA VAL A 251 -0.65 -11.26 -6.16
C VAL A 251 -0.32 -10.44 -7.42
N THR A 252 0.70 -10.82 -8.18
CA THR A 252 1.08 -10.14 -9.42
C THR A 252 0.19 -10.55 -10.58
N ASP A 253 -0.53 -11.68 -10.46
CA ASP A 253 -1.54 -12.10 -11.42
C ASP A 253 -2.84 -11.30 -11.18
N PRO A 254 -3.42 -10.66 -12.22
CA PRO A 254 -4.56 -9.77 -12.05
C PRO A 254 -5.82 -10.49 -11.54
N VAL A 255 -6.03 -11.75 -11.93
CA VAL A 255 -7.23 -12.51 -11.54
C VAL A 255 -7.13 -12.92 -10.07
N HIS A 256 -5.98 -13.46 -9.67
CA HIS A 256 -5.74 -13.83 -8.27
C HIS A 256 -5.78 -12.61 -7.35
N ARG A 257 -5.15 -11.50 -7.76
CA ARG A 257 -5.13 -10.25 -6.99
C ARG A 257 -6.53 -9.68 -6.81
N TRP A 258 -7.31 -9.60 -7.90
CA TRP A 258 -8.66 -9.02 -7.83
C TRP A 258 -9.59 -9.86 -6.95
N LYS A 259 -9.50 -11.20 -7.04
CA LYS A 259 -10.26 -12.09 -6.16
C LYS A 259 -9.94 -11.88 -4.68
N TRP A 260 -8.65 -11.76 -4.33
CA TRP A 260 -8.24 -11.44 -2.96
C TRP A 260 -8.74 -10.07 -2.51
N ILE A 261 -8.70 -9.07 -3.39
CA ILE A 261 -9.21 -7.72 -3.12
C ILE A 261 -10.71 -7.75 -2.81
N GLU A 262 -11.51 -8.43 -3.63
CA GLU A 262 -12.96 -8.53 -3.44
C GLU A 262 -13.35 -9.32 -2.19
N GLU A 263 -12.66 -10.45 -1.93
CA GLU A 263 -13.04 -11.36 -0.85
C GLU A 263 -12.50 -10.95 0.53
N GLN A 264 -11.38 -10.22 0.59
CA GLN A 264 -10.76 -9.85 1.87
C GLN A 264 -10.46 -8.36 2.04
N VAL A 265 -9.86 -7.69 1.04
CA VAL A 265 -9.43 -6.29 1.20
C VAL A 265 -10.62 -5.36 1.33
N LEU A 266 -11.55 -5.37 0.37
CA LEU A 266 -12.70 -4.49 0.36
C LEU A 266 -13.61 -4.68 1.58
N PRO A 267 -13.94 -5.92 2.02
CA PRO A 267 -14.71 -6.13 3.25
C PRO A 267 -13.98 -5.67 4.52
N SER A 268 -12.66 -5.85 4.59
CA SER A 268 -11.87 -5.40 5.74
C SER A 268 -11.80 -3.88 5.79
N TRP A 269 -11.55 -3.23 4.66
CA TRP A 269 -11.56 -1.78 4.55
C TRP A 269 -12.93 -1.20 4.90
N GLU A 270 -14.02 -1.80 4.42
CA GLU A 270 -15.37 -1.35 4.75
C GLU A 270 -15.65 -1.38 6.26
N LYS A 271 -15.16 -2.39 6.98
CA LYS A 271 -15.25 -2.43 8.46
C LYS A 271 -14.44 -1.30 9.11
N ALA A 272 -13.23 -1.06 8.63
CA ALA A 272 -12.36 0.01 9.14
C ALA A 272 -13.00 1.39 8.90
N ASP A 273 -13.43 1.66 7.67
CA ASP A 273 -14.05 2.91 7.22
C ASP A 273 -15.35 3.21 7.98
N ARG A 274 -16.24 2.21 8.14
CA ARG A 274 -17.47 2.37 8.94
C ARG A 274 -17.20 2.71 10.41
N SER A 275 -16.01 2.40 10.92
CA SER A 275 -15.61 2.72 12.30
C SER A 275 -15.06 4.13 12.46
N PHE A 276 -14.83 4.87 11.37
CA PHE A 276 -14.21 6.20 11.37
C PHE A 276 -15.02 7.24 12.17
N ARG A 277 -14.41 7.81 13.21
CA ARG A 277 -14.96 8.85 14.09
C ARG A 277 -13.83 9.60 14.79
N GLU A 278 -14.12 10.70 15.49
CA GLU A 278 -13.15 11.61 16.11
C GLU A 278 -12.07 10.93 16.99
N HIS A 279 -12.34 9.73 17.52
CA HIS A 279 -11.39 9.00 18.38
C HIS A 279 -11.15 7.55 17.95
N SER A 280 -11.49 7.16 16.72
CA SER A 280 -11.23 5.79 16.24
C SER A 280 -9.74 5.56 15.95
N ALA A 281 -9.33 4.30 15.99
CA ALA A 281 -7.97 3.90 15.63
C ALA A 281 -7.62 4.28 14.18
N ILE A 282 -8.54 4.06 13.23
CA ILE A 282 -8.37 4.49 11.83
C ILE A 282 -8.09 5.99 11.69
N ARG A 283 -8.76 6.84 12.46
CA ARG A 283 -8.52 8.28 12.40
C ARG A 283 -7.13 8.62 12.92
N LYS A 284 -6.74 8.05 14.06
CA LYS A 284 -5.40 8.25 14.64
C LYS A 284 -4.29 7.82 13.67
N ASP A 285 -4.45 6.68 13.02
CA ASP A 285 -3.46 6.18 12.05
C ASP A 285 -3.36 7.11 10.84
N LEU A 286 -4.49 7.55 10.27
CA LEU A 286 -4.50 8.48 9.14
C LEU A 286 -3.96 9.87 9.51
N GLU A 287 -4.26 10.38 10.71
CA GLU A 287 -3.68 11.63 11.22
C GLU A 287 -2.17 11.49 11.43
N ALA A 288 -1.69 10.35 11.93
CA ALA A 288 -0.26 10.05 12.04
C ALA A 288 0.42 9.95 10.66
N PHE A 289 -0.26 9.38 9.66
CA PHE A 289 0.23 9.34 8.28
C PHE A 289 0.32 10.74 7.69
N ALA A 290 -0.71 11.57 7.85
CA ALA A 290 -0.77 12.93 7.32
C ALA A 290 0.22 13.91 7.98
N SER A 291 0.54 13.70 9.26
CA SER A 291 1.42 14.59 10.05
C SER A 291 2.91 14.25 9.96
N PHE A 292 3.32 13.25 9.17
CA PHE A 292 4.70 12.80 9.03
C PHE A 292 5.34 12.30 10.34
N GLU A 293 4.57 11.76 11.29
CA GLU A 293 5.14 11.35 12.57
C GLU A 293 6.21 10.23 12.43
N PRO A 294 7.35 10.34 13.14
CA PRO A 294 8.51 9.44 13.01
C PRO A 294 8.33 8.07 13.68
N ALA A 295 7.13 7.48 13.66
CA ALA A 295 6.87 6.13 14.18
C ALA A 295 7.55 5.00 13.38
N MET A 296 8.27 5.34 12.29
CA MET A 296 8.76 4.37 11.33
C MET A 296 9.77 3.37 11.93
N MET A 297 10.64 3.77 12.87
CA MET A 297 11.69 2.87 13.39
C MET A 297 11.13 1.68 14.18
N HIS A 298 10.10 1.90 15.01
CA HIS A 298 9.45 0.80 15.74
C HIS A 298 8.72 -0.15 14.79
N HIS A 299 8.08 0.39 13.75
CA HIS A 299 7.32 -0.40 12.76
C HIS A 299 8.24 -1.14 11.78
N VAL A 300 9.39 -0.56 11.40
CA VAL A 300 10.42 -1.23 10.58
C VAL A 300 10.99 -2.44 11.30
N THR A 301 11.26 -2.31 12.60
CA THR A 301 11.79 -3.42 13.42
C THR A 301 10.76 -4.55 13.55
N THR A 302 9.48 -4.20 13.73
CA THR A 302 8.37 -5.18 13.80
C THR A 302 8.09 -5.84 12.45
N PHE A 303 8.11 -5.08 11.34
CA PHE A 303 7.94 -5.63 9.99
C PHE A 303 9.10 -6.55 9.59
N ALA A 304 10.34 -6.14 9.87
CA ALA A 304 11.52 -6.98 9.66
C ALA A 304 11.42 -8.29 10.48
N ARG A 305 10.95 -8.22 11.73
CA ARG A 305 10.70 -9.42 12.55
C ARG A 305 9.60 -10.31 11.96
N ARG A 306 8.50 -9.75 11.46
CA ARG A 306 7.40 -10.52 10.83
C ARG A 306 7.81 -11.19 9.51
N LEU A 307 8.62 -10.53 8.68
CA LEU A 307 9.23 -11.16 7.50
C LEU A 307 10.11 -12.36 7.86
N LEU A 308 10.63 -12.38 9.10
CA LEU A 308 11.47 -13.47 9.63
C LEU A 308 10.65 -14.55 10.39
N ASP A 309 9.46 -14.21 10.90
CA ASP A 309 8.60 -15.06 11.75
C ASP A 309 7.30 -15.51 11.03
N ILE A 310 7.38 -16.20 9.87
CA ILE A 310 6.19 -16.81 9.24
C ILE A 310 5.85 -18.12 9.98
N PRO A 311 4.66 -18.25 10.61
CA PRO A 311 4.28 -19.43 11.37
C PRO A 311 3.72 -20.52 10.46
N GLY A 312 4.20 -21.74 10.67
CA GLY A 312 3.76 -22.95 9.99
C GLY A 312 4.79 -24.05 10.17
N ILE A 313 4.69 -24.78 11.29
CA ILE A 313 5.04 -26.19 11.55
C ILE A 313 4.84 -26.39 13.06
N ASP A 314 3.72 -27.01 13.42
CA ASP A 314 3.73 -27.99 14.50
C ASP A 314 4.27 -29.31 13.94
#